data_AF-H8WHB0-F1
#
_entry.id   AF-H8WHB0-F1
#
_cell.length_a   1.000
_cell.length_b   1.000
_cell.length_c   1.000
_cell.angle_alpha   90.00
_cell.angle_beta   90.00
_cell.angle_gamma   90.00
#
_symmetry.space_group_name_H-M   'P 1'
#
loop_
_entity.id
_entity.type
_entity.pdbx_description
1 polymer ?
#
loop_
_entity_poly.entity_id
_entity_poly.type
_entity_poly.pdbx_seq_one_letter_code
_entity_poly.pdbx_strand_id
1 'polypeptide(L)'
;MGSSCQLRLRYQTKRSTRLHHRLENKICPDNSDDDTPILYAFRDEEIQAIYEGGFQKNHVHDWILTIKQPQIRILNENLVPQYRSGNVPGFDRPRHTVTILFVHTKKCQVWRNYVKFAKENHGKFHLTAVVSPEVKKWSFHPAFITMKPDDPYVKAFTLYKDIHWNRMVEFLEDGVHPGCHPLISPSEFLFATSVEKPLLVFFDPLGTKNVTGFQYHASQEQTSERSAFYAAISGMDLFGLYIMSVFNIDTPSYVVIRRDEKGWCLFKKPIENDNFLSVKAWVQHLEPSHCDDFIEDFMFPIARLNLLERYEDVDELEQELTAVERNRDEL
;
A
#
# COMPACT_ATOMS: atom_id res chain seq x y z
N MET A 1 35.25 11.67 5.23
CA MET A 1 34.91 12.58 4.12
C MET A 1 33.45 12.35 3.78
N GLY A 2 32.56 13.18 4.32
CA GLY A 2 31.11 13.03 4.16
C GLY A 2 30.64 13.73 2.90
N SER A 3 30.34 12.96 1.86
CA SER A 3 29.60 13.44 0.69
C SER A 3 28.14 13.67 1.11
N SER A 4 27.77 14.93 1.32
CA SER A 4 26.38 15.36 1.46
C SER A 4 25.64 15.10 0.15
N CYS A 5 24.73 14.12 0.16
CA CYS A 5 23.90 13.78 -0.99
C CYS A 5 22.69 14.71 -0.98
N GLN A 6 22.66 15.73 -1.85
CA GLN A 6 21.49 16.61 -2.00
C GLN A 6 20.44 15.94 -2.88
N LEU A 7 19.40 15.40 -2.26
CA LEU A 7 18.19 14.97 -2.97
C LEU A 7 17.43 16.21 -3.46
N ARG A 8 17.16 16.31 -4.76
CA ARG A 8 16.30 17.37 -5.33
C ARG A 8 14.96 16.77 -5.72
N LEU A 9 13.88 17.39 -5.23
CA LEU A 9 12.49 17.07 -5.58
C LEU A 9 11.97 18.14 -6.55
N ARG A 10 11.26 17.73 -7.60
CA ARG A 10 10.54 18.64 -8.50
C ARG A 10 9.09 18.20 -8.66
N TYR A 11 8.18 19.17 -8.60
CA TYR A 11 6.73 19.03 -8.76
C TYR A 11 6.31 19.64 -10.11
N GLN A 12 5.34 19.03 -10.81
CA GLN A 12 4.83 19.52 -12.08
C GLN A 12 3.30 19.54 -12.10
N THR A 13 2.73 20.68 -12.53
CA THR A 13 1.32 20.83 -12.95
C THR A 13 1.28 21.69 -14.22
N LYS A 14 0.34 21.43 -15.14
CA LYS A 14 0.25 22.16 -16.43
C LYS A 14 -0.18 23.63 -16.33
N ARG A 15 -0.53 24.15 -15.15
CA ARG A 15 -0.89 25.57 -14.98
C ARG A 15 0.30 26.41 -14.55
N SER A 16 1.23 26.63 -15.47
CA SER A 16 2.09 27.82 -15.43
C SER A 16 2.32 28.35 -16.85
N THR A 17 1.25 28.87 -17.45
CA THR A 17 1.35 29.83 -18.55
C THR A 17 1.06 31.21 -17.99
N ARG A 18 2.07 31.79 -17.32
CA ARG A 18 2.52 33.19 -17.44
C ARG A 18 3.49 33.54 -16.31
N LEU A 19 4.61 34.13 -16.73
CA LEU A 19 5.56 34.93 -15.93
C LEU A 19 6.50 34.15 -14.98
N HIS A 20 7.59 33.59 -15.51
CA HIS A 20 8.88 34.29 -15.56
C HIS A 20 9.93 33.46 -16.31
N HIS A 21 10.74 34.19 -17.08
CA HIS A 21 11.87 33.70 -17.86
C HIS A 21 12.92 32.94 -17.02
N ARG A 22 13.53 31.94 -17.69
CA ARG A 22 14.85 31.31 -17.44
C ARG A 22 14.92 30.22 -16.36
N LEU A 23 14.81 28.97 -16.84
CA LEU A 23 15.90 27.99 -16.84
C LEU A 23 15.47 26.83 -17.74
N GLU A 24 16.05 26.76 -18.95
CA GLU A 24 15.97 25.59 -19.83
C GLU A 24 16.70 24.41 -19.15
N ASN A 25 16.01 23.66 -18.31
CA ASN A 25 16.48 22.35 -17.87
C ASN A 25 15.66 21.27 -18.58
N LYS A 26 16.25 20.68 -19.63
CA LYS A 26 15.84 19.42 -20.29
C LYS A 26 15.97 18.22 -19.33
N ILE A 27 15.38 18.30 -18.13
CA ILE A 27 15.47 17.29 -17.08
C ILE A 27 14.10 16.61 -16.85
N CYS A 28 13.02 17.21 -17.35
CA CYS A 28 11.68 16.63 -17.24
C CYS A 28 11.37 15.80 -18.50
N PRO A 29 10.84 14.56 -18.37
CA PRO A 29 10.41 13.79 -19.54
C PRO A 29 9.21 14.47 -20.22
N ASP A 30 9.29 14.70 -21.53
CA ASP A 30 8.24 15.39 -22.31
C ASP A 30 6.99 14.52 -22.58
N ASN A 31 6.91 13.30 -22.04
CA ASN A 31 6.07 12.23 -22.58
C ASN A 31 4.87 11.77 -21.71
N SER A 32 4.39 12.54 -20.74
CA SER A 32 3.13 12.19 -20.05
C SER A 32 1.95 12.99 -20.62
N ASP A 33 1.11 12.33 -21.43
CA ASP A 33 -0.19 12.86 -21.89
C ASP A 33 -1.22 13.01 -20.75
N ASP A 34 -0.87 12.56 -19.55
CA ASP A 34 -1.73 12.58 -18.37
C ASP A 34 -1.48 13.85 -17.53
N ASP A 35 -2.56 14.52 -17.12
CA ASP A 35 -2.53 15.73 -16.27
C ASP A 35 -2.28 15.40 -14.78
N THR A 36 -2.05 14.13 -14.47
CA THR A 36 -1.70 13.66 -13.13
C THR A 36 -0.32 14.20 -12.72
N PRO A 37 -0.20 14.92 -11.58
CA PRO A 37 1.09 15.40 -11.10
C PRO A 37 2.02 14.22 -10.79
N ILE A 38 3.29 14.33 -11.14
CA ILE A 38 4.31 13.30 -10.87
C ILE A 38 5.43 13.92 -10.04
N LEU A 39 5.92 13.18 -9.03
CA LEU A 39 7.05 13.58 -8.21
C LEU A 39 8.27 12.72 -8.55
N TYR A 40 9.34 13.38 -8.97
CA TYR A 40 10.61 12.76 -9.35
C TYR A 40 11.67 13.05 -8.28
N ALA A 41 12.45 12.03 -7.95
CA ALA A 41 13.68 12.15 -7.16
C ALA A 41 14.89 11.99 -8.08
N PHE A 42 15.82 12.93 -8.00
CA PHE A 42 17.04 12.93 -8.82
C PHE A 42 18.29 12.64 -8.01
N ARG A 43 19.23 11.94 -8.63
CA ARG A 43 20.61 11.78 -8.17
C ARG A 43 21.54 12.01 -9.35
N ASP A 44 22.46 12.96 -9.19
CA ASP A 44 23.46 13.29 -10.23
C ASP A 44 22.80 13.54 -11.61
N GLU A 45 21.67 14.27 -11.61
CA GLU A 45 20.84 14.61 -12.79
C GLU A 45 20.06 13.45 -13.43
N GLU A 46 20.23 12.22 -12.97
CA GLU A 46 19.41 11.07 -13.39
C GLU A 46 18.19 10.90 -12.48
N ILE A 47 17.06 10.45 -13.06
CA ILE A 47 15.87 10.06 -12.30
C ILE A 47 16.24 8.81 -11.50
N GLN A 48 16.27 8.95 -10.18
CA GLN A 48 16.54 7.86 -9.24
C GLN A 48 15.26 7.09 -8.91
N ALA A 49 14.15 7.80 -8.69
CA ALA A 49 12.88 7.20 -8.33
C ALA A 49 11.71 8.10 -8.77
N ILE A 50 10.56 7.47 -9.01
CA ILE A 50 9.30 8.13 -9.33
C ILE A 50 8.31 7.76 -8.22
N TYR A 51 7.62 8.75 -7.68
CA TYR A 51 6.57 8.53 -6.69
C TYR A 51 5.27 8.17 -7.41
N GLU A 52 4.74 6.99 -7.10
CA GLU A 52 3.49 6.46 -7.69
C GLU A 52 2.32 6.53 -6.69
N GLY A 53 2.53 7.12 -5.50
CA GLY A 53 1.51 7.21 -4.46
C GLY A 53 0.65 8.48 -4.54
N GLY A 54 -0.39 8.54 -3.73
CA GLY A 54 -1.21 9.75 -3.57
C GLY A 54 -0.46 10.86 -2.83
N PHE A 55 -0.55 12.10 -3.32
CA PHE A 55 0.10 13.28 -2.73
C PHE A 55 -0.49 13.65 -1.36
N GLN A 56 -0.02 12.97 -0.33
CA GLN A 56 -0.26 13.27 1.08
C GLN A 56 1.08 13.53 1.78
N LYS A 57 1.14 14.52 2.69
CA LYS A 57 2.37 14.94 3.38
C LYS A 57 3.13 13.74 3.97
N ASN A 58 2.43 12.89 4.72
CA ASN A 58 3.01 11.71 5.36
C ASN A 58 3.54 10.70 4.35
N HIS A 59 2.79 10.42 3.28
CA HIS A 59 3.21 9.45 2.26
C HIS A 59 4.41 9.94 1.46
N VAL A 60 4.44 11.22 1.08
CA VAL A 60 5.57 11.82 0.36
C VAL A 60 6.80 11.88 1.27
N HIS A 61 6.63 12.27 2.54
CA HIS A 61 7.71 12.27 3.53
C HIS A 61 8.29 10.85 3.74
N ASP A 62 7.43 9.85 3.93
CA ASP A 62 7.82 8.46 4.07
C ASP A 62 8.54 7.93 2.82
N TRP A 63 8.07 8.28 1.64
CA TRP A 63 8.75 7.95 0.39
C TRP A 63 10.14 8.59 0.30
N ILE A 64 10.28 9.87 0.68
CA ILE A 64 11.58 10.57 0.76
C ILE A 64 12.54 9.88 1.73
N LEU A 65 12.04 9.45 2.90
CA LEU A 65 12.84 8.69 3.85
C LEU A 65 13.26 7.33 3.28
N THR A 66 12.37 6.68 2.51
CA THR A 66 12.62 5.38 1.89
C THR A 66 13.70 5.45 0.82
N ILE A 67 13.66 6.44 -0.08
CA ILE A 67 14.69 6.62 -1.13
C ILE A 67 16.06 7.04 -0.55
N LYS A 68 16.09 7.64 0.65
CA LYS A 68 17.34 7.92 1.38
C LYS A 68 17.98 6.66 1.98
N GLN A 69 17.20 5.59 2.18
CA GLN A 69 17.74 4.29 2.61
C GLN A 69 18.47 3.60 1.45
N PRO A 70 19.44 2.70 1.75
CA PRO A 70 20.07 1.89 0.72
C PRO A 70 19.04 0.99 0.03
N GLN A 71 19.27 0.68 -1.26
CA GLN A 71 18.42 -0.22 -2.05
C GLN A 71 18.19 -1.57 -1.36
N ILE A 72 19.22 -2.10 -0.70
CA ILE A 72 19.13 -3.25 0.21
C ILE A 72 19.86 -2.90 1.49
N ARG A 73 19.14 -2.85 2.61
CA ARG A 73 19.76 -2.74 3.93
C ARG A 73 20.25 -4.10 4.40
N ILE A 74 21.56 -4.26 4.57
CA ILE A 74 22.10 -5.48 5.21
C ILE A 74 21.85 -5.41 6.71
N LEU A 75 21.19 -6.42 7.25
CA LEU A 75 20.86 -6.56 8.66
C LEU A 75 21.85 -7.49 9.35
N ASN A 76 22.17 -7.13 10.58
CA ASN A 76 22.68 -8.10 11.56
C ASN A 76 21.49 -8.90 12.12
N GLU A 77 21.72 -10.15 12.52
CA GLU A 77 20.69 -11.04 13.09
C GLU A 77 19.98 -10.39 14.29
N ASN A 78 20.69 -9.62 15.11
CA ASN A 78 20.14 -8.91 16.26
C ASN A 78 19.08 -7.84 15.90
N LEU A 79 19.10 -7.32 14.67
CA LEU A 79 18.12 -6.32 14.21
C LEU A 79 16.87 -6.95 13.58
N VAL A 80 16.90 -8.26 13.29
CA VAL A 80 15.78 -8.94 12.65
C VAL A 80 14.49 -8.82 13.45
N PRO A 81 14.45 -9.03 14.79
CA PRO A 81 13.20 -8.90 15.55
C PRO A 81 12.57 -7.52 15.45
N GLN A 82 13.40 -6.47 15.46
CA GLN A 82 12.93 -5.09 15.30
C GLN A 82 12.28 -4.87 13.92
N TYR A 83 12.92 -5.32 12.85
CA TYR A 83 12.39 -5.19 11.49
C TYR A 83 11.15 -6.05 11.25
N ARG A 84 11.01 -7.19 11.93
CA ARG A 84 9.79 -8.02 11.90
C ARG A 84 8.56 -7.28 12.41
N SER A 85 8.74 -6.36 13.35
CA SER A 85 7.67 -5.50 13.88
C SER A 85 7.47 -4.22 13.07
N GLY A 86 8.10 -4.08 11.90
CA GLY A 86 8.00 -2.86 11.09
C GLY A 86 8.81 -1.67 11.59
N ASN A 87 9.56 -1.82 12.69
CA ASN A 87 10.29 -0.72 13.34
C ASN A 87 11.59 -0.41 12.59
N VAL A 88 11.51 0.25 11.44
CA VAL A 88 12.68 0.61 10.63
C VAL A 88 13.35 1.88 11.16
N PRO A 89 14.66 1.88 11.49
CA PRO A 89 15.37 3.08 11.92
C PRO A 89 15.26 4.25 10.94
N GLY A 90 14.95 5.43 11.48
CA GLY A 90 14.75 6.66 10.70
C GLY A 90 13.31 6.90 10.27
N PHE A 91 12.35 6.09 10.73
CA PHE A 91 10.92 6.29 10.57
C PHE A 91 10.26 6.45 11.94
N ASP A 92 9.28 7.35 12.02
CA ASP A 92 8.56 7.65 13.28
C ASP A 92 7.44 6.64 13.58
N ARG A 93 7.03 5.86 12.57
CA ARG A 93 5.96 4.87 12.68
C ARG A 93 6.39 3.52 12.11
N PRO A 94 5.85 2.40 12.61
CA PRO A 94 6.04 1.10 11.99
C PRO A 94 5.68 1.12 10.50
N ARG A 95 6.38 0.28 9.74
CA ARG A 95 6.12 0.09 8.31
C ARG A 95 5.10 -1.01 8.10
N HIS A 96 4.11 -0.71 7.27
CA HIS A 96 3.04 -1.65 6.89
C HIS A 96 3.60 -2.92 6.28
N THR A 97 4.76 -2.83 5.63
CA THR A 97 5.47 -3.98 5.08
C THR A 97 6.99 -3.82 5.17
N VAL A 98 7.67 -4.94 5.45
CA VAL A 98 9.13 -5.04 5.43
C VAL A 98 9.53 -6.37 4.81
N THR A 99 10.40 -6.36 3.81
CA THR A 99 10.89 -7.58 3.17
C THR A 99 12.31 -7.89 3.63
N ILE A 100 12.56 -9.14 4.04
CA ILE A 100 13.86 -9.64 4.48
C ILE A 100 14.24 -10.88 3.68
N LEU A 101 15.36 -10.79 2.95
CA LEU A 101 15.99 -11.95 2.31
C LEU A 101 17.04 -12.58 3.23
N PHE A 102 16.95 -13.88 3.46
CA PHE A 102 17.95 -14.69 4.16
C PHE A 102 18.72 -15.55 3.17
N VAL A 103 20.02 -15.26 3.00
CA VAL A 103 20.91 -16.02 2.12
C VAL A 103 22.27 -16.31 2.77
N HIS A 104 22.91 -17.39 2.34
CA HIS A 104 24.21 -17.77 2.90
C HIS A 104 25.40 -16.98 2.32
N THR A 105 25.23 -16.41 1.12
CA THR A 105 26.29 -15.69 0.42
C THR A 105 25.73 -14.75 -0.65
N LYS A 106 26.47 -13.67 -0.95
CA LYS A 106 26.18 -12.77 -2.08
C LYS A 106 26.49 -13.38 -3.46
N LYS A 107 27.18 -14.53 -3.50
CA LYS A 107 27.55 -15.19 -4.75
C LYS A 107 26.42 -16.02 -5.39
N CYS A 108 25.36 -16.34 -4.64
CA CYS A 108 24.29 -17.21 -5.13
C CYS A 108 23.37 -16.50 -6.13
N GLN A 109 22.67 -17.28 -6.95
CA GLN A 109 21.76 -16.73 -7.97
C GLN A 109 20.60 -15.93 -7.33
N VAL A 110 20.09 -16.38 -6.18
CA VAL A 110 19.02 -15.69 -5.46
C VAL A 110 19.42 -14.28 -5.05
N TRP A 111 20.65 -14.08 -4.57
CA TRP A 111 21.16 -12.74 -4.25
C TRP A 111 21.20 -11.85 -5.50
N ARG A 112 21.67 -12.37 -6.64
CA ARG A 112 21.73 -11.61 -7.89
C ARG A 112 20.33 -11.21 -8.37
N ASN A 113 19.37 -12.13 -8.29
CA ASN A 113 17.97 -11.86 -8.59
C ASN A 113 17.42 -10.76 -7.67
N TYR A 114 17.72 -10.83 -6.38
CA TYR A 114 17.26 -9.86 -5.39
C TYR A 114 17.88 -8.48 -5.56
N VAL A 115 19.15 -8.39 -5.94
CA VAL A 115 19.80 -7.10 -6.28
C VAL A 115 19.13 -6.45 -7.48
N LYS A 116 18.84 -7.22 -8.54
CA LYS A 116 18.10 -6.70 -9.70
C LYS A 116 16.71 -6.19 -9.26
N PHE A 117 15.97 -7.04 -8.53
CA PHE A 117 14.67 -6.71 -7.99
C PHE A 117 14.68 -5.43 -7.14
N ALA A 118 15.66 -5.29 -6.25
CA ALA A 118 15.77 -4.14 -5.36
C ALA A 118 16.14 -2.85 -6.08
N LYS A 119 16.88 -2.93 -7.18
CA LYS A 119 17.17 -1.76 -8.02
C LYS A 119 15.90 -1.23 -8.70
N GLU A 120 15.06 -2.13 -9.20
CA GLU A 120 13.81 -1.77 -9.91
C GLU A 120 12.69 -1.33 -8.97
N ASN A 121 12.75 -1.72 -7.70
CA ASN A 121 11.73 -1.41 -6.68
C ASN A 121 12.23 -0.47 -5.57
N HIS A 122 13.38 0.20 -5.78
CA HIS A 122 13.91 1.15 -4.80
C HIS A 122 12.94 2.32 -4.61
N GLY A 123 12.71 2.73 -3.36
CA GLY A 123 11.74 3.78 -3.03
C GLY A 123 10.30 3.27 -2.91
N LYS A 124 9.97 2.11 -3.50
CA LYS A 124 8.64 1.50 -3.37
C LYS A 124 8.51 0.68 -2.09
N PHE A 125 9.55 -0.08 -1.74
CA PHE A 125 9.52 -1.03 -0.61
C PHE A 125 10.77 -0.96 0.27
N HIS A 126 10.61 -1.36 1.53
CA HIS A 126 11.72 -1.54 2.47
C HIS A 126 12.37 -2.91 2.30
N LEU A 127 13.43 -2.94 1.50
CA LEU A 127 14.14 -4.16 1.14
C LEU A 127 15.39 -4.34 2.01
N THR A 128 15.48 -5.49 2.66
CA THR A 128 16.54 -5.82 3.60
C THR A 128 17.06 -7.24 3.40
N ALA A 129 18.26 -7.53 3.91
CA ALA A 129 18.81 -8.87 3.81
C ALA A 129 19.73 -9.24 4.98
N VAL A 130 19.68 -10.50 5.38
CA VAL A 130 20.68 -11.16 6.21
C VAL A 130 21.53 -12.05 5.32
N VAL A 131 22.84 -11.76 5.26
CA VAL A 131 23.80 -12.56 4.53
C VAL A 131 24.75 -13.21 5.53
N SER A 132 24.52 -14.49 5.83
CA SER A 132 25.26 -15.21 6.87
C SER A 132 25.44 -16.69 6.48
N PRO A 133 26.67 -17.24 6.52
CA PRO A 133 26.90 -18.66 6.22
C PRO A 133 26.03 -19.62 7.05
N GLU A 134 25.65 -19.21 8.27
CA GLU A 134 24.80 -19.97 9.19
C GLU A 134 23.40 -20.21 8.64
N VAL A 135 22.88 -19.31 7.80
CA VAL A 135 21.57 -19.47 7.14
C VAL A 135 21.53 -20.75 6.31
N LYS A 136 22.67 -21.22 5.78
CA LYS A 136 22.73 -22.48 5.01
C LYS A 136 22.30 -23.70 5.83
N LYS A 137 22.37 -23.64 7.16
CA LYS A 137 21.97 -24.72 8.08
C LYS A 137 20.46 -24.77 8.31
N TRP A 138 19.72 -23.74 7.92
CA TRP A 138 18.28 -23.68 8.12
C TRP A 138 17.59 -24.64 7.15
N SER A 139 16.56 -25.34 7.63
CA SER A 139 15.76 -26.27 6.82
C SER A 139 15.03 -25.61 5.65
N PHE A 140 14.99 -24.28 5.62
CA PHE A 140 14.22 -23.49 4.67
C PHE A 140 15.08 -22.45 3.93
N HIS A 141 16.36 -22.74 3.72
CA HIS A 141 17.28 -21.86 2.99
C HIS A 141 17.16 -22.04 1.46
N PRO A 142 17.16 -20.95 0.67
CA PRO A 142 17.03 -19.53 1.05
C PRO A 142 15.58 -19.16 1.40
N ALA A 143 15.41 -18.07 2.15
CA ALA A 143 14.08 -17.58 2.53
C ALA A 143 13.92 -16.11 2.16
N PHE A 144 12.88 -15.81 1.39
CA PHE A 144 12.41 -14.45 1.14
C PHE A 144 11.14 -14.24 1.95
N ILE A 145 11.18 -13.34 2.93
CA ILE A 145 10.09 -13.16 3.90
C ILE A 145 9.55 -11.74 3.77
N THR A 146 8.25 -11.60 3.58
CA THR A 146 7.57 -10.32 3.67
C THR A 146 6.77 -10.25 4.97
N MET A 147 7.10 -9.30 5.82
CA MET A 147 6.49 -9.08 7.13
C MET A 147 5.26 -8.19 6.98
N LYS A 148 4.22 -8.48 7.76
CA LYS A 148 2.96 -7.73 7.84
C LYS A 148 2.72 -7.32 9.29
N PRO A 149 3.37 -6.27 9.78
CA PRO A 149 3.33 -5.92 11.21
C PRO A 149 1.92 -5.63 11.71
N ASP A 150 1.11 -4.99 10.86
CA ASP A 150 -0.24 -4.54 11.18
C ASP A 150 -1.31 -5.62 10.99
N ASP A 151 -0.98 -6.75 10.34
CA ASP A 151 -1.94 -7.83 10.13
C ASP A 151 -2.17 -8.59 11.45
N PRO A 152 -3.42 -8.68 11.95
CA PRO A 152 -3.68 -9.27 13.27
C PRO A 152 -3.47 -10.79 13.32
N TYR A 153 -3.47 -11.49 12.18
CA TYR A 153 -3.48 -12.95 12.13
C TYR A 153 -2.25 -13.55 11.45
N VAL A 154 -1.79 -12.96 10.34
CA VAL A 154 -0.64 -13.45 9.57
C VAL A 154 0.46 -12.41 9.55
N LYS A 155 1.46 -12.60 10.42
CA LYS A 155 2.57 -11.66 10.59
C LYS A 155 3.63 -11.70 9.50
N ALA A 156 3.66 -12.75 8.67
CA ALA A 156 4.60 -12.86 7.57
C ALA A 156 4.17 -13.90 6.54
N PHE A 157 4.53 -13.66 5.28
CA PHE A 157 4.57 -14.67 4.23
C PHE A 157 6.01 -15.03 3.92
N THR A 158 6.28 -16.31 3.70
CA THR A 158 7.62 -16.78 3.35
C THR A 158 7.66 -17.58 2.06
N LEU A 159 8.57 -17.20 1.18
CA LEU A 159 8.91 -17.89 -0.06
C LEU A 159 10.26 -18.60 0.08
N TYR A 160 10.24 -19.93 0.03
CA TYR A 160 11.43 -20.78 0.23
C TYR A 160 12.03 -21.36 -1.05
N LYS A 161 11.27 -21.38 -2.14
CA LYS A 161 11.64 -22.00 -3.42
C LYS A 161 11.38 -21.04 -4.57
N ASP A 162 12.10 -21.25 -5.67
CA ASP A 162 11.91 -20.50 -6.91
C ASP A 162 11.97 -18.97 -6.71
N ILE A 163 12.91 -18.52 -5.87
CA ILE A 163 13.13 -17.09 -5.57
C ILE A 163 13.80 -16.40 -6.77
N HIS A 164 13.00 -16.19 -7.80
CA HIS A 164 13.33 -15.39 -8.98
C HIS A 164 12.43 -14.14 -9.04
N TRP A 165 12.74 -13.25 -9.98
CA TRP A 165 12.17 -11.91 -10.02
C TRP A 165 10.63 -11.89 -10.01
N ASN A 166 9.97 -12.59 -10.94
CA ASN A 166 8.50 -12.58 -11.03
C ASN A 166 7.84 -13.05 -9.72
N ARG A 167 8.37 -14.12 -9.12
CA ARG A 167 7.83 -14.65 -7.85
C ARG A 167 8.02 -13.67 -6.70
N MET A 168 9.13 -12.93 -6.65
CA MET A 168 9.33 -11.89 -5.64
C MET A 168 8.34 -10.73 -5.80
N VAL A 169 7.97 -10.35 -7.03
CA VAL A 169 6.93 -9.33 -7.28
C VAL A 169 5.57 -9.81 -6.75
N GLU A 170 5.12 -10.99 -7.17
CA GLU A 170 3.85 -11.59 -6.72
C GLU A 170 3.74 -11.64 -5.19
N PHE A 171 4.84 -12.05 -4.52
CA PHE A 171 4.89 -12.20 -3.07
C PHE A 171 4.99 -10.89 -2.29
N LEU A 172 5.35 -9.80 -2.97
CA LEU A 172 5.45 -8.49 -2.33
C LEU A 172 4.08 -7.81 -2.30
N GLU A 173 3.25 -8.01 -3.34
CA GLU A 173 1.83 -7.60 -3.32
C GLU A 173 1.10 -8.18 -2.10
N ASP A 174 1.37 -9.42 -1.73
CA ASP A 174 0.83 -10.08 -0.52
C ASP A 174 1.19 -9.39 0.79
N GLY A 175 2.35 -8.74 0.81
CA GLY A 175 2.86 -8.06 1.99
C GLY A 175 2.45 -6.60 2.10
N VAL A 176 2.14 -5.95 0.97
CA VAL A 176 1.73 -4.54 0.90
C VAL A 176 0.28 -4.37 1.30
N HIS A 177 -0.58 -5.32 0.90
CA HIS A 177 -1.99 -5.29 1.27
C HIS A 177 -2.22 -6.13 2.54
N PRO A 178 -2.90 -5.60 3.58
CA PRO A 178 -3.33 -6.41 4.72
C PRO A 178 -4.17 -7.60 4.25
N GLY A 179 -4.19 -8.67 5.04
CA GLY A 179 -5.01 -9.84 4.77
C GLY A 179 -6.49 -9.50 4.64
N CYS A 180 -6.95 -8.55 5.45
CA CYS A 180 -8.27 -7.94 5.35
C CYS A 180 -8.15 -6.44 5.67
N HIS A 181 -8.65 -5.58 4.77
CA HIS A 181 -8.62 -4.14 4.95
C HIS A 181 -9.70 -3.69 5.96
N PRO A 182 -9.34 -2.92 7.00
CA PRO A 182 -10.32 -2.16 7.75
C PRO A 182 -10.76 -0.98 6.87
N LEU A 183 -11.99 -1.00 6.34
CA LEU A 183 -12.49 0.12 5.53
C LEU A 183 -13.08 1.19 6.45
N ILE A 184 -12.22 1.91 7.16
CA ILE A 184 -12.64 2.96 8.12
C ILE A 184 -12.48 4.37 7.54
N SER A 185 -11.82 4.50 6.39
CA SER A 185 -11.61 5.78 5.71
C SER A 185 -11.73 5.69 4.18
N PRO A 186 -12.04 6.83 3.52
CA PRO A 186 -11.92 6.98 2.06
C PRO A 186 -10.58 6.51 1.50
N SER A 187 -9.47 6.82 2.18
CA SER A 187 -8.13 6.51 1.68
C SER A 187 -7.85 5.01 1.60
N GLU A 188 -8.28 4.24 2.60
CA GLU A 188 -8.14 2.78 2.61
C GLU A 188 -9.03 2.13 1.58
N PHE A 189 -10.22 2.68 1.34
CA PHE A 189 -11.11 2.21 0.28
C PHE A 189 -10.51 2.42 -1.11
N LEU A 190 -9.98 3.63 -1.37
CA LEU A 190 -9.29 3.93 -2.63
C LEU A 190 -8.09 3.00 -2.83
N PHE A 191 -7.35 2.71 -1.76
CA PHE A 191 -6.23 1.78 -1.81
C PHE A 191 -6.68 0.34 -2.09
N ALA A 192 -7.73 -0.14 -1.41
CA ALA A 192 -8.28 -1.48 -1.59
C ALA A 192 -8.89 -1.71 -2.98
N THR A 193 -9.35 -0.65 -3.65
CA THR A 193 -9.94 -0.68 -5.01
C THR A 193 -8.97 -0.29 -6.13
N SER A 194 -7.71 0.04 -5.79
CA SER A 194 -6.68 0.43 -6.79
C SER A 194 -6.14 -0.73 -7.63
N VAL A 195 -6.43 -1.95 -7.20
CA VAL A 195 -5.95 -3.22 -7.77
C VAL A 195 -6.95 -3.79 -8.79
N GLU A 196 -6.46 -4.62 -9.72
CA GLU A 196 -7.28 -5.19 -10.80
C GLU A 196 -8.31 -6.22 -10.29
N LYS A 197 -7.98 -6.93 -9.21
CA LYS A 197 -8.87 -7.93 -8.62
C LYS A 197 -10.08 -7.26 -7.94
N PRO A 198 -11.25 -7.92 -7.92
CA PRO A 198 -12.42 -7.38 -7.23
C PRO A 198 -12.16 -7.23 -5.73
N LEU A 199 -12.87 -6.30 -5.08
CA LEU A 199 -12.88 -6.10 -3.64
C LEU A 199 -14.13 -6.75 -3.04
N LEU A 200 -13.95 -7.76 -2.19
CA LEU A 200 -15.01 -8.36 -1.38
C LEU A 200 -15.05 -7.70 -0.01
N VAL A 201 -16.16 -7.03 0.31
CA VAL A 201 -16.42 -6.38 1.58
C VAL A 201 -17.38 -7.22 2.41
N PHE A 202 -16.97 -7.58 3.63
CA PHE A 202 -17.85 -8.06 4.68
C PHE A 202 -18.51 -6.86 5.35
N PHE A 203 -19.81 -6.68 5.15
CA PHE A 203 -20.55 -5.53 5.65
C PHE A 203 -21.45 -5.94 6.82
N ASP A 204 -21.05 -5.61 8.06
CA ASP A 204 -21.84 -5.84 9.27
C ASP A 204 -21.50 -4.80 10.34
N PRO A 205 -21.99 -3.55 10.16
CA PRO A 205 -21.61 -2.44 11.03
C PRO A 205 -22.21 -2.58 12.44
N LEU A 206 -23.23 -3.43 12.62
CA LEU A 206 -23.87 -3.71 13.90
C LEU A 206 -23.19 -4.85 14.68
N GLY A 207 -22.20 -5.53 14.10
CA GLY A 207 -21.44 -6.61 14.76
C GLY A 207 -22.28 -7.85 15.09
N THR A 208 -23.25 -8.16 14.23
CA THR A 208 -24.18 -9.30 14.42
C THR A 208 -23.64 -10.62 13.86
N LYS A 209 -22.57 -10.57 13.07
CA LYS A 209 -21.95 -11.67 12.34
C LYS A 209 -20.48 -11.84 12.73
N ASN A 210 -19.90 -13.00 12.39
CA ASN A 210 -18.54 -13.35 12.77
C ASN A 210 -17.49 -12.72 11.83
N VAL A 211 -17.25 -11.42 11.96
CA VAL A 211 -16.21 -10.71 11.20
C VAL A 211 -14.81 -11.25 11.48
N THR A 212 -14.51 -11.63 12.72
CA THR A 212 -13.22 -12.21 13.13
C THR A 212 -12.88 -13.46 12.33
N GLY A 213 -13.86 -14.35 12.14
CA GLY A 213 -13.69 -15.56 11.32
C GLY A 213 -13.40 -15.22 9.86
N PHE A 214 -14.12 -14.24 9.30
CA PHE A 214 -13.87 -13.77 7.93
C PHE A 214 -12.46 -13.17 7.78
N GLN A 215 -12.06 -12.26 8.68
CA GLN A 215 -10.75 -11.62 8.64
C GLN A 215 -9.61 -12.64 8.81
N TYR A 216 -9.79 -13.63 9.71
CA TYR A 216 -8.82 -14.71 9.88
C TYR A 216 -8.65 -15.49 8.58
N HIS A 217 -9.72 -15.96 7.94
CA HIS A 217 -9.60 -16.70 6.69
C HIS A 217 -9.04 -15.85 5.54
N ALA A 218 -9.47 -14.60 5.41
CA ALA A 218 -8.93 -13.64 4.45
C ALA A 218 -7.42 -13.45 4.60
N SER A 219 -6.92 -13.40 5.84
CA SER A 219 -5.48 -13.25 6.10
C SER A 219 -4.61 -14.43 5.66
N GLN A 220 -5.18 -15.62 5.55
CA GLN A 220 -4.45 -16.82 5.11
C GLN A 220 -4.29 -16.91 3.59
N GLU A 221 -5.08 -16.13 2.82
CA GLU A 221 -5.05 -16.16 1.36
C GLU A 221 -3.83 -15.43 0.80
N GLN A 222 -3.11 -16.10 -0.11
CA GLN A 222 -1.95 -15.56 -0.84
C GLN A 222 -2.36 -15.07 -2.23
N THR A 223 -1.65 -14.10 -2.78
CA THR A 223 -1.95 -13.39 -4.04
C THR A 223 -2.19 -14.36 -5.19
N SER A 224 -1.45 -15.47 -5.30
CA SER A 224 -1.65 -16.45 -6.38
C SER A 224 -2.99 -17.19 -6.31
N GLU A 225 -3.56 -17.39 -5.12
CA GLU A 225 -4.80 -18.13 -4.90
C GLU A 225 -6.00 -17.23 -4.56
N ARG A 226 -5.71 -15.96 -4.26
CA ARG A 226 -6.66 -14.95 -3.83
C ARG A 226 -7.58 -14.57 -4.99
N SER A 227 -8.87 -14.87 -4.83
CA SER A 227 -9.94 -14.55 -5.79
C SER A 227 -10.32 -13.06 -5.80
N ALA A 228 -10.13 -12.38 -4.67
CA ALA A 228 -10.52 -10.99 -4.45
C ALA A 228 -9.67 -10.40 -3.33
N PHE A 229 -9.53 -9.09 -3.28
CA PHE A 229 -9.10 -8.42 -2.05
C PHE A 229 -10.23 -8.47 -1.03
N TYR A 230 -9.87 -8.50 0.25
CA TYR A 230 -10.83 -8.66 1.32
C TYR A 230 -10.84 -7.41 2.18
N ALA A 231 -12.03 -7.00 2.57
CA ALA A 231 -12.27 -5.89 3.45
C ALA A 231 -13.37 -6.22 4.43
N ALA A 232 -13.37 -5.53 5.57
CA ALA A 232 -14.45 -5.63 6.54
C ALA A 232 -14.83 -4.24 7.06
N ILE A 233 -16.14 -4.03 7.16
CA ILE A 233 -16.75 -2.90 7.86
C ILE A 233 -17.45 -3.49 9.08
N SER A 234 -16.87 -3.27 10.26
CA SER A 234 -17.31 -3.86 11.53
C SER A 234 -17.63 -2.79 12.60
N GLY A 235 -18.19 -1.67 12.17
CA GLY A 235 -18.58 -0.57 13.03
C GLY A 235 -19.38 0.49 12.28
N MET A 236 -19.94 1.42 13.02
CA MET A 236 -20.74 2.55 12.51
C MET A 236 -19.89 3.83 12.45
N ASP A 237 -18.75 3.78 11.77
CA ASP A 237 -18.02 5.01 11.44
C ASP A 237 -18.69 5.76 10.27
N LEU A 238 -18.33 7.03 10.09
CA LEU A 238 -18.93 7.90 9.07
C LEU A 238 -18.75 7.32 7.66
N PHE A 239 -17.61 6.68 7.40
CA PHE A 239 -17.32 6.09 6.10
C PHE A 239 -18.15 4.84 5.85
N GLY A 240 -18.31 3.96 6.84
CA GLY A 240 -19.19 2.81 6.81
C GLY A 240 -20.64 3.20 6.56
N LEU A 241 -21.13 4.28 7.19
CA LEU A 241 -22.45 4.85 6.93
C LEU A 241 -22.60 5.35 5.50
N TYR A 242 -21.58 6.04 4.97
CA TYR A 242 -21.56 6.48 3.58
C TYR A 242 -21.63 5.28 2.62
N ILE A 243 -20.80 4.25 2.83
CA ILE A 243 -20.82 3.02 2.04
C ILE A 243 -22.18 2.32 2.12
N MET A 244 -22.78 2.25 3.31
CA MET A 244 -24.12 1.71 3.52
C MET A 244 -25.17 2.40 2.64
N SER A 245 -25.13 3.74 2.61
CA SER A 245 -26.06 4.56 1.84
C SER A 245 -25.83 4.43 0.34
N VAL A 246 -24.57 4.48 -0.11
CA VAL A 246 -24.24 4.45 -1.54
C VAL A 246 -24.47 3.07 -2.13
N PHE A 247 -24.15 2.03 -1.38
CA PHE A 247 -24.38 0.66 -1.83
C PHE A 247 -25.76 0.15 -1.45
N ASN A 248 -26.63 0.95 -0.84
CA ASN A 248 -27.99 0.56 -0.45
C ASN A 248 -28.02 -0.81 0.27
N ILE A 249 -27.28 -0.89 1.38
CA ILE A 249 -27.17 -2.10 2.22
C ILE A 249 -27.93 -1.84 3.52
N ASP A 250 -28.99 -2.60 3.78
CA ASP A 250 -29.81 -2.47 4.99
C ASP A 250 -29.66 -3.66 5.95
N THR A 251 -28.98 -4.71 5.50
CA THR A 251 -28.79 -5.97 6.22
C THR A 251 -27.35 -6.47 6.06
N PRO A 252 -26.81 -7.23 7.05
CA PRO A 252 -25.45 -7.76 6.96
C PRO A 252 -25.24 -8.55 5.67
N SER A 253 -24.29 -8.12 4.85
CA SER A 253 -24.11 -8.60 3.48
C SER A 253 -22.63 -8.69 3.08
N TYR A 254 -22.33 -9.63 2.20
CA TYR A 254 -21.14 -9.60 1.37
C TYR A 254 -21.39 -8.69 0.17
N VAL A 255 -20.45 -7.79 -0.12
CA VAL A 255 -20.50 -6.93 -1.31
C VAL A 255 -19.24 -7.09 -2.12
N VAL A 256 -19.37 -7.48 -3.38
CA VAL A 256 -18.25 -7.51 -4.32
C VAL A 256 -18.30 -6.25 -5.17
N ILE A 257 -17.17 -5.54 -5.21
CA ILE A 257 -16.97 -4.33 -5.99
C ILE A 257 -15.98 -4.67 -7.10
N ARG A 258 -16.42 -4.53 -8.35
CA ARG A 258 -15.60 -4.81 -9.52
C ARG A 258 -15.55 -3.58 -10.42
N ARG A 259 -14.35 -3.23 -10.87
CA ARG A 259 -14.16 -2.16 -11.85
C ARG A 259 -14.61 -2.62 -13.23
N ASP A 260 -15.36 -1.76 -13.91
CA ASP A 260 -15.79 -1.90 -15.31
C ASP A 260 -15.33 -0.68 -16.12
N GLU A 261 -15.39 -0.73 -17.46
CA GLU A 261 -14.90 0.33 -18.34
C GLU A 261 -15.58 1.69 -18.09
N LYS A 262 -16.86 1.66 -17.67
CA LYS A 262 -17.69 2.86 -17.49
C LYS A 262 -17.95 3.23 -16.02
N GLY A 263 -17.43 2.47 -15.07
CA GLY A 263 -17.75 2.65 -13.66
C GLY A 263 -17.50 1.39 -12.82
N TRP A 264 -18.41 1.09 -11.92
CA TRP A 264 -18.25 0.03 -10.93
C TRP A 264 -19.48 -0.84 -10.86
N CYS A 265 -19.27 -2.14 -10.94
CA CYS A 265 -20.30 -3.13 -10.74
C CYS A 265 -20.28 -3.67 -9.32
N LEU A 266 -21.45 -3.73 -8.70
CA LEU A 266 -21.67 -4.27 -7.37
C LEU A 266 -22.46 -5.58 -7.45
N PHE A 267 -22.06 -6.53 -6.62
CA PHE A 267 -22.82 -7.76 -6.37
C PHE A 267 -23.05 -7.91 -4.88
N LYS A 268 -24.24 -8.35 -4.49
CA LYS A 268 -24.62 -8.44 -3.08
C LYS A 268 -25.10 -9.84 -2.74
N LYS A 269 -24.71 -10.32 -1.57
CA LYS A 269 -25.19 -11.58 -1.00
C LYS A 269 -25.39 -11.42 0.50
N PRO A 270 -26.58 -11.70 1.06
CA PRO A 270 -26.80 -11.67 2.50
C PRO A 270 -25.84 -12.59 3.27
N ILE A 271 -25.39 -12.18 4.46
CA ILE A 271 -24.57 -13.02 5.34
C ILE A 271 -25.50 -13.94 6.14
N GLU A 272 -25.60 -15.20 5.73
CA GLU A 272 -26.34 -16.22 6.47
C GLU A 272 -25.39 -17.04 7.36
N ASN A 273 -25.20 -18.33 7.03
CA ASN A 273 -24.26 -19.25 7.69
C ASN A 273 -23.16 -19.70 6.70
N ASP A 274 -22.84 -18.84 5.75
CA ASP A 274 -21.81 -19.10 4.76
C ASP A 274 -20.43 -19.31 5.42
N ASN A 275 -19.69 -20.29 4.88
CA ASN A 275 -18.28 -20.44 5.22
C ASN A 275 -17.41 -19.69 4.19
N PHE A 276 -16.16 -19.43 4.53
CA PHE A 276 -15.29 -18.64 3.66
C PHE A 276 -15.13 -19.22 2.25
N LEU A 277 -15.13 -20.56 2.13
CA LEU A 277 -15.02 -21.25 0.84
C LEU A 277 -16.26 -21.06 -0.04
N SER A 278 -17.46 -21.05 0.53
CA SER A 278 -18.70 -20.80 -0.24
C SER A 278 -18.75 -19.37 -0.75
N VAL A 279 -18.28 -18.41 0.04
CA VAL A 279 -18.16 -17.01 -0.39
C VAL A 279 -17.12 -16.88 -1.50
N LYS A 280 -15.94 -17.48 -1.35
CA LYS A 280 -14.89 -17.50 -2.38
C LYS A 280 -15.39 -18.10 -3.69
N ALA A 281 -16.08 -19.24 -3.63
CA ALA A 281 -16.67 -19.86 -4.80
C ALA A 281 -17.70 -18.94 -5.46
N TRP A 282 -18.56 -18.28 -4.68
CA TRP A 282 -19.51 -17.29 -5.23
C TRP A 282 -18.80 -16.17 -5.99
N VAL A 283 -17.77 -15.56 -5.41
CA VAL A 283 -16.99 -14.48 -6.08
C VAL A 283 -16.36 -14.94 -7.40
N GLN A 284 -15.85 -16.17 -7.45
CA GLN A 284 -15.21 -16.73 -8.64
C GLN A 284 -16.20 -17.02 -9.79
N HIS A 285 -17.49 -17.22 -9.49
CA HIS A 285 -18.52 -17.52 -10.47
C HIS A 285 -19.35 -16.28 -10.88
N LEU A 286 -18.95 -15.08 -10.45
CA LEU A 286 -19.60 -13.84 -10.88
C LEU A 286 -19.32 -13.57 -12.36
N GLU A 287 -20.36 -13.60 -13.18
CA GLU A 287 -20.27 -13.27 -14.60
C GLU A 287 -20.17 -11.75 -14.79
N PRO A 288 -19.15 -11.23 -15.52
CA PRO A 288 -19.01 -9.79 -15.75
C PRO A 288 -20.21 -9.15 -16.47
N SER A 289 -20.97 -9.93 -17.24
CA SER A 289 -22.11 -9.45 -18.03
C SER A 289 -23.39 -9.23 -17.22
N HIS A 290 -23.46 -9.75 -16.00
CA HIS A 290 -24.59 -9.54 -15.10
C HIS A 290 -24.11 -8.64 -13.97
N CYS A 291 -24.69 -7.45 -13.83
CA CYS A 291 -24.38 -6.54 -12.75
C CYS A 291 -25.63 -6.29 -11.92
N ASP A 292 -25.58 -6.50 -10.60
CA ASP A 292 -26.75 -6.29 -9.74
C ASP A 292 -27.05 -4.79 -9.63
N ASP A 293 -26.01 -3.99 -9.32
CA ASP A 293 -26.08 -2.53 -9.26
C ASP A 293 -24.85 -1.90 -9.91
N PHE A 294 -25.07 -0.91 -10.77
CA PHE A 294 -24.00 -0.18 -11.44
C PHE A 294 -23.88 1.24 -10.92
N ILE A 295 -22.67 1.66 -10.57
CA ILE A 295 -22.36 3.02 -10.13
C ILE A 295 -21.32 3.63 -11.06
N GLU A 296 -21.71 4.69 -11.76
CA GLU A 296 -20.85 5.39 -12.73
C GLU A 296 -19.67 6.09 -12.04
N ASP A 297 -19.93 6.85 -10.96
CA ASP A 297 -18.88 7.54 -10.21
C ASP A 297 -19.25 7.76 -8.73
N PHE A 298 -18.80 6.86 -7.85
CA PHE A 298 -18.78 7.11 -6.40
C PHE A 298 -17.39 7.56 -5.91
N MET A 299 -16.38 7.55 -6.79
CA MET A 299 -15.00 7.90 -6.43
C MET A 299 -14.85 9.40 -6.25
N PHE A 300 -15.58 10.22 -7.01
CA PHE A 300 -15.57 11.67 -6.85
C PHE A 300 -16.07 12.14 -5.47
N PRO A 301 -17.23 11.66 -4.95
CA PRO A 301 -17.62 11.95 -3.58
C PRO A 301 -16.63 11.42 -2.52
N ILE A 302 -16.04 10.23 -2.71
CA ILE A 302 -15.01 9.67 -1.81
C ILE A 302 -13.76 10.55 -1.80
N ALA A 303 -13.29 10.99 -2.96
CA ALA A 303 -12.15 11.88 -3.08
C ALA A 303 -12.42 13.24 -2.40
N ARG A 304 -13.65 13.73 -2.46
CA ARG A 304 -14.06 14.97 -1.78
C ARG A 304 -14.18 14.78 -0.26
N LEU A 305 -14.68 13.64 0.22
CA LEU A 305 -14.67 13.29 1.64
C LEU A 305 -13.23 13.17 2.17
N ASN A 306 -12.35 12.53 1.43
CA ASN A 306 -10.92 12.47 1.74
C ASN A 306 -10.29 13.87 1.78
N LEU A 307 -10.72 14.81 0.92
CA LEU A 307 -10.28 16.20 1.00
C LEU A 307 -10.84 16.93 2.21
N LEU A 308 -12.07 16.66 2.63
CA LEU A 308 -12.69 17.26 3.82
C LEU A 308 -12.05 16.76 5.11
N GLU A 309 -11.75 15.46 5.22
CA GLU A 309 -10.96 14.90 6.35
C GLU A 309 -9.58 15.58 6.45
N ARG A 310 -8.98 16.00 5.33
CA ARG A 310 -7.73 16.76 5.31
C ARG A 310 -7.87 18.23 5.71
N TYR A 311 -9.06 18.83 5.63
CA TYR A 311 -9.23 20.23 6.02
C TYR A 311 -9.07 20.40 7.53
N GLU A 312 -9.55 19.44 8.33
CA GLU A 312 -9.32 19.43 9.78
C GLU A 312 -7.81 19.34 10.11
N ASP A 313 -7.05 18.51 9.38
CA ASP A 313 -5.58 18.45 9.51
C ASP A 313 -4.89 19.76 9.10
N VAL A 314 -5.43 20.50 8.12
CA VAL A 314 -4.85 21.78 7.65
C VAL A 314 -5.11 22.89 8.65
N ASP A 315 -6.30 22.98 9.24
CA ASP A 315 -6.61 23.96 10.29
C ASP A 315 -5.78 23.71 11.56
N GLU A 316 -5.56 22.43 11.92
CA GLU A 316 -4.70 22.05 13.04
C GLU A 316 -3.22 22.40 12.74
N LEU A 317 -2.76 22.17 11.50
CA LEU A 317 -1.43 22.57 11.04
C LEU A 317 -1.26 24.10 10.97
N GLU A 318 -2.28 24.87 10.61
CA GLU A 318 -2.26 26.33 10.64
C GLU A 318 -2.17 26.84 12.08
N GLN A 319 -2.89 26.22 13.03
CA GLN A 319 -2.79 26.54 14.45
C GLN A 319 -1.40 26.20 15.01
N GLU A 320 -0.82 25.05 14.66
CA GLU A 320 0.55 24.68 15.03
C GLU A 320 1.59 25.63 14.42
N LEU A 321 1.45 26.02 13.15
CA LEU A 321 2.35 27.00 12.51
C LEU A 321 2.26 28.35 13.22
N THR A 322 1.05 28.82 13.52
CA THR A 322 0.82 30.10 14.21
C THR A 322 1.37 30.07 15.64
N ALA A 323 1.31 28.93 16.32
CA ALA A 323 1.89 28.75 17.65
C ALA A 323 3.44 28.71 17.62
N VAL A 324 4.03 28.08 16.60
CA VAL A 324 5.49 28.05 16.39
C VAL A 324 6.03 29.43 16.00
N GLU A 325 5.30 30.19 15.19
CA GLU A 325 5.65 31.57 14.84
C GLU A 325 5.56 32.51 16.05
N ARG A 326 4.52 32.38 16.90
CA ARG A 326 4.44 33.12 18.16
C ARG A 326 5.60 32.81 19.12
N ASN A 327 5.96 31.54 19.28
CA ASN A 327 7.08 31.15 20.15
C ASN A 327 8.45 31.59 19.60
N ARG A 328 8.55 31.85 18.29
CA ARG A 328 9.77 32.35 17.65
C ARG A 328 9.91 33.87 17.75
N ASP A 329 8.80 34.58 17.87
CA ASP A 329 8.77 36.02 18.14
C ASP A 329 8.91 36.37 19.64
N GLU A 330 8.82 35.38 20.53
CA GLU A 330 9.01 35.51 21.99
C GLU A 330 10.42 35.09 22.50
N LEU A 331 11.34 34.70 21.61
CA LEU A 331 12.76 34.39 21.87
C LEU A 331 13.69 35.41 21.20
#